data_AF-A0A972MFH8-F1
#
_entry.id   AF-A0A972MFH8-F1
#
_cell.length_a   1.000
_cell.length_b   1.000
_cell.length_c   1.000
_cell.angle_alpha   90.00
_cell.angle_beta   90.00
_cell.angle_gamma   90.00
#
_symmetry.space_group_name_H-M   'P 1'
#
loop_
_entity.id
_entity.type
_entity.pdbx_description
1 polymer ?
#
loop_
_entity_poly.entity_id
_entity_poly.type
_entity_poly.pdbx_seq_one_letter_code
_entity_poly.pdbx_strand_id
1 'polypeptide(L)'
;MKLALLLVAINPRLKGVLLTGEKGTGKSTAARALSNLLDLPFVNLPLAATEEALLGGIDLSAALRGEKKSTRGLLAKAHRGVLYVDEINLLPPHLLLSLLNALDQGAFRLEREGLSGVFEADFVLLGSMNPEEGPLP
;
A
#
# COMPACT_ATOMS: atom_id res chain seq x y z
N MET A 1 -8.14 -17.46 6.57
CA MET A 1 -8.51 -16.16 5.98
C MET A 1 -9.41 -15.31 6.89
N LYS A 2 -10.67 -15.71 7.16
CA LYS A 2 -11.66 -14.87 7.87
C LYS A 2 -11.20 -14.36 9.25
N LEU A 3 -10.56 -15.20 10.06
CA LEU A 3 -10.05 -14.82 11.39
C LEU A 3 -8.97 -13.74 11.32
N ALA A 4 -8.01 -13.85 10.40
CA ALA A 4 -6.92 -12.87 10.25
C ALA A 4 -7.47 -11.48 9.86
N LEU A 5 -8.44 -11.44 8.96
CA LEU A 5 -9.12 -10.20 8.55
C LEU A 5 -9.90 -9.56 9.72
N LEU A 6 -10.59 -10.38 10.54
CA LEU A 6 -11.28 -9.89 11.73
C LEU A 6 -10.32 -9.37 12.80
N LEU A 7 -9.19 -10.04 13.01
CA LEU A 7 -8.18 -9.60 13.98
C LEU A 7 -7.60 -8.23 13.60
N VAL A 8 -7.33 -8.01 12.31
CA VAL A 8 -6.90 -6.70 11.81
C VAL A 8 -7.98 -5.63 11.93
N ALA A 9 -9.24 -5.98 11.69
CA ALA A 9 -10.36 -5.06 11.89
C ALA A 9 -10.51 -4.61 13.36
N ILE A 10 -10.27 -5.53 14.30
CA ILE A 10 -10.38 -5.26 15.75
C ILE A 10 -9.13 -4.56 16.27
N ASN A 11 -7.95 -4.93 15.78
CA ASN A 11 -6.68 -4.37 16.22
C ASN A 11 -5.83 -3.92 15.02
N PRO A 12 -6.01 -2.68 14.55
CA PRO A 12 -5.20 -2.11 13.46
C PRO A 12 -3.70 -2.07 13.76
N ARG A 13 -3.27 -2.20 15.03
CA ARG A 13 -1.83 -2.28 15.39
C ARG A 13 -1.15 -3.54 14.88
N LEU A 14 -1.91 -4.54 14.42
CA LEU A 14 -1.35 -5.69 13.71
C LEU A 14 -0.73 -5.29 12.38
N LYS A 15 -1.11 -4.11 11.82
CA LYS A 15 -0.54 -3.41 10.67
C LYS A 15 -0.52 -4.16 9.33
N GLY A 16 -0.48 -5.49 9.31
CA GLY A 16 -0.53 -6.26 8.07
C GLY A 16 -1.04 -7.68 8.23
N VAL A 17 -1.64 -8.21 7.16
CA VAL A 17 -2.05 -9.60 7.01
C VAL A 17 -1.61 -10.10 5.65
N LEU A 18 -1.03 -11.30 5.64
CA LEU A 18 -0.69 -12.04 4.44
C LEU A 18 -1.72 -13.14 4.19
N LEU A 19 -2.36 -13.07 3.03
CA LEU A 19 -3.34 -14.03 2.55
C LEU A 19 -2.68 -14.99 1.58
N THR A 20 -2.42 -16.22 2.03
CA THR A 20 -1.77 -17.24 1.22
C THR A 20 -2.80 -18.17 0.56
N GLY A 21 -2.52 -18.65 -0.66
CA GLY A 21 -3.22 -19.79 -1.28
C GLY A 21 -3.25 -19.71 -2.81
N GLU A 22 -3.98 -20.61 -3.45
CA GLU A 22 -4.07 -20.67 -4.91
C GLU A 22 -4.84 -19.49 -5.55
N LYS A 23 -4.67 -19.31 -6.85
CA LYS A 23 -5.44 -18.36 -7.67
C LYS A 23 -6.93 -18.72 -7.67
N GLY A 24 -7.80 -17.71 -7.65
CA GLY A 24 -9.26 -17.94 -7.67
C GLY A 24 -9.90 -18.22 -6.30
N THR A 25 -9.12 -18.24 -5.21
CA THR A 25 -9.63 -18.46 -3.84
C THR A 25 -10.31 -17.25 -3.19
N GLY A 26 -10.54 -16.16 -3.94
CA GLY A 26 -11.28 -14.99 -3.47
C GLY A 26 -10.55 -14.08 -2.47
N LYS A 27 -9.21 -14.15 -2.41
CA LYS A 27 -8.40 -13.32 -1.49
C LYS A 27 -8.62 -11.82 -1.66
N SER A 28 -8.56 -11.32 -2.89
CA SER A 28 -8.84 -9.92 -3.22
C SER A 28 -10.28 -9.53 -2.91
N THR A 29 -11.24 -10.43 -3.16
CA THR A 29 -12.65 -10.25 -2.81
C THR A 29 -12.84 -10.09 -1.31
N ALA A 30 -12.19 -10.92 -0.50
CA ALA A 30 -12.28 -10.85 0.95
C ALA A 30 -11.63 -9.58 1.52
N ALA A 31 -10.47 -9.18 0.98
CA ALA A 31 -9.81 -7.92 1.33
C ALA A 31 -10.69 -6.70 1.04
N ARG A 32 -11.31 -6.66 -0.15
CA ARG A 32 -12.22 -5.57 -0.54
C ARG A 32 -13.50 -5.57 0.30
N ALA A 33 -14.06 -6.74 0.58
CA ALA A 33 -15.25 -6.87 1.42
C ALA A 33 -14.99 -6.35 2.84
N LEU A 34 -13.80 -6.59 3.40
CA LEU A 34 -13.40 -6.05 4.69
C LEU A 34 -13.36 -4.51 4.66
N SER A 35 -12.70 -3.95 3.66
CA SER A 35 -12.59 -2.49 3.51
C SER A 35 -13.96 -1.83 3.38
N ASN A 36 -14.85 -2.42 2.58
CA ASN A 36 -16.22 -1.94 2.40
C ASN A 36 -17.04 -2.05 3.69
N LEU A 37 -16.88 -3.12 4.47
CA LEU A 37 -17.59 -3.31 5.73
C LEU A 37 -17.19 -2.27 6.79
N LEU A 38 -15.95 -1.83 6.75
CA LEU A 38 -15.38 -0.85 7.70
C LEU A 38 -15.42 0.59 7.17
N ASP A 39 -15.95 0.81 5.96
CA ASP A 39 -15.95 2.10 5.26
C ASP A 39 -14.56 2.74 5.16
N LEU A 40 -13.56 1.92 4.81
CA LEU A 40 -12.16 2.33 4.71
C LEU A 40 -11.74 2.51 3.24
N PRO A 41 -10.86 3.49 2.94
CA PRO A 41 -10.23 3.61 1.62
C PRO A 41 -9.52 2.31 1.24
N PHE A 42 -9.77 1.81 0.02
CA PHE A 42 -9.12 0.61 -0.51
C PHE A 42 -8.22 0.98 -1.68
N VAL A 43 -6.91 0.88 -1.49
CA VAL A 43 -5.91 1.21 -2.51
C VAL A 43 -5.18 -0.04 -2.95
N ASN A 44 -5.11 -0.27 -4.26
CA ASN A 44 -4.32 -1.36 -4.83
C ASN A 44 -2.93 -0.85 -5.22
N LEU A 45 -1.89 -1.58 -4.84
CA LEU A 45 -0.54 -1.42 -5.34
C LEU A 45 -0.31 -2.42 -6.49
N PRO A 46 -0.21 -1.97 -7.74
CA PRO A 46 0.15 -2.84 -8.84
C PRO A 46 1.62 -3.28 -8.76
N LEU A 47 1.93 -4.50 -9.19
CA LEU A 47 3.30 -5.03 -9.22
C LEU A 47 4.26 -4.18 -10.06
N ALA A 48 3.75 -3.60 -11.14
CA ALA A 48 4.50 -2.71 -12.04
C ALA A 48 4.50 -1.24 -11.57
N ALA A 49 4.13 -0.96 -10.31
CA ALA A 49 4.18 0.39 -9.77
C ALA A 49 5.61 0.93 -9.83
N THR A 50 5.75 2.21 -10.12
CA THR A 50 6.99 2.94 -9.91
C THR A 50 7.03 3.50 -8.49
N GLU A 51 8.22 3.87 -8.03
CA GLU A 51 8.36 4.56 -6.75
C GLU A 51 7.60 5.90 -6.73
N GLU A 52 7.54 6.60 -7.86
CA GLU A 52 6.73 7.82 -8.02
C GLU A 52 5.23 7.53 -7.86
N ALA A 53 4.72 6.40 -8.37
CA ALA A 53 3.34 6.01 -8.13
C ALA A 53 3.08 5.68 -6.65
N LEU A 54 4.04 5.01 -5.99
CA LEU A 54 3.94 4.61 -4.58
C LEU A 54 3.97 5.83 -3.63
N LEU A 55 5.00 6.67 -3.75
CA LEU A 55 5.28 7.80 -2.85
C LEU A 55 4.63 9.10 -3.30
N GLY A 56 4.46 9.28 -4.61
CA GLY A 56 4.04 10.55 -5.21
C GLY A 56 5.21 11.36 -5.76
N GLY A 57 4.91 12.55 -6.26
CA GLY A 57 5.90 13.43 -6.90
C GLY A 57 5.41 14.87 -7.06
N ILE A 58 5.98 15.59 -8.02
CA ILE A 58 5.56 16.93 -8.41
C ILE A 58 4.65 16.83 -9.64
N ASP A 59 3.55 17.57 -9.64
CA ASP A 59 2.79 17.80 -10.86
C ASP A 59 3.60 18.77 -11.75
N LEU A 60 4.37 18.21 -12.70
CA LEU A 60 5.20 18.98 -13.61
C LEU A 60 4.40 20.07 -14.35
N SER A 61 3.13 19.79 -14.69
CA SER A 61 2.28 20.77 -15.37
C SER A 61 1.93 21.95 -14.46
N ALA A 62 1.73 21.71 -13.16
CA ALA A 62 1.53 22.76 -12.17
C ALA A 62 2.84 23.54 -11.91
N ALA A 63 3.96 22.84 -11.80
CA ALA A 63 5.27 23.48 -11.59
C ALA A 63 5.64 24.45 -12.72
N LEU A 64 5.35 24.09 -13.99
CA LEU A 64 5.54 24.96 -15.14
C LEU A 64 4.67 26.22 -15.13
N ARG A 65 3.54 26.20 -14.41
CA ARG A 65 2.68 27.38 -14.16
C ARG A 65 3.08 28.16 -12.90
N GLY A 66 4.17 27.78 -12.24
CA GLY A 66 4.60 28.38 -10.97
C GLY A 66 3.82 27.86 -9.75
N GLU A 67 2.98 26.85 -9.91
CA GLU A 67 2.19 26.25 -8.82
C GLU A 67 2.96 25.09 -8.19
N LYS A 68 3.20 25.14 -6.87
CA LYS A 68 3.70 23.97 -6.12
C LYS A 68 2.55 23.01 -5.82
N LYS A 69 2.25 22.13 -6.78
CA LYS A 69 1.29 21.04 -6.58
C LYS A 69 2.00 19.70 -6.59
N SER A 70 1.84 18.92 -5.52
CA SER A 70 2.38 17.57 -5.41
C SER A 70 1.30 16.54 -5.73
N THR A 71 1.67 15.50 -6.48
CA THR A 71 0.81 14.34 -6.72
C THR A 71 0.90 13.39 -5.51
N ARG A 72 -0.24 13.12 -4.87
CA ARG A 72 -0.30 12.14 -3.78
C ARG A 72 -0.07 10.72 -4.32
N GLY A 73 0.93 10.03 -3.80
CA GLY A 73 1.19 8.62 -4.08
C GLY A 73 0.15 7.67 -3.49
N LEU A 74 0.28 6.38 -3.82
CA LEU A 74 -0.59 5.31 -3.32
C LEU A 74 -0.56 5.18 -1.79
N LEU A 75 0.59 5.37 -1.15
CA LEU A 75 0.69 5.34 0.32
C LEU A 75 -0.15 6.44 0.98
N ALA A 76 -0.05 7.67 0.48
CA ALA A 76 -0.84 8.79 0.98
C ALA A 76 -2.35 8.60 0.72
N LYS A 77 -2.73 7.94 -0.38
CA LYS A 77 -4.12 7.60 -0.67
C LYS A 77 -4.65 6.48 0.24
N ALA A 78 -3.78 5.60 0.73
CA ALA A 78 -4.14 4.51 1.62
C ALA A 78 -4.21 4.93 3.09
N HIS A 79 -3.82 6.18 3.42
CA HIS A 79 -3.86 6.67 4.80
C HIS A 79 -5.26 6.51 5.43
N ARG A 80 -5.28 5.93 6.63
CA ARG A 80 -6.45 5.46 7.39
C ARG A 80 -7.31 4.46 6.64
N GLY A 81 -6.69 3.66 5.79
CA GLY A 81 -7.37 2.67 4.97
C GLY A 81 -6.60 1.37 4.84
N VAL A 82 -6.83 0.71 3.72
CA VAL A 82 -6.26 -0.57 3.35
C VAL A 82 -5.41 -0.39 2.10
N LEU A 83 -4.15 -0.83 2.18
CA LEU A 83 -3.29 -1.00 1.03
C LEU A 83 -3.21 -2.48 0.67
N TYR A 84 -3.74 -2.84 -0.49
CA TYR A 84 -3.72 -4.21 -1.00
C TYR A 84 -2.60 -4.41 -2.01
N VAL A 85 -1.84 -5.49 -1.85
CA VAL A 85 -0.79 -5.91 -2.79
C VAL A 85 -1.09 -7.33 -3.22
N ASP A 86 -1.29 -7.54 -4.52
CA ASP A 86 -1.41 -8.88 -5.08
C ASP A 86 -0.03 -9.46 -5.33
N GLU A 87 0.16 -10.76 -5.07
CA GLU A 87 1.43 -11.46 -5.33
C GLU A 87 2.64 -10.71 -4.75
N ILE A 88 2.57 -10.38 -3.45
CA ILE A 88 3.54 -9.49 -2.78
C ILE A 88 4.99 -9.98 -2.90
N ASN A 89 5.19 -11.28 -3.10
CA ASN A 89 6.48 -11.92 -3.38
C ASN A 89 7.13 -11.44 -4.70
N LEU A 90 6.34 -10.92 -5.63
CA LEU A 90 6.82 -10.40 -6.92
C LEU A 90 7.09 -8.89 -6.90
N LEU A 91 6.84 -8.22 -5.76
CA LEU A 91 7.05 -6.79 -5.64
C LEU A 91 8.57 -6.49 -5.73
N PRO A 92 8.99 -5.47 -6.49
CA PRO A 92 10.38 -5.06 -6.54
C PRO A 92 10.95 -4.79 -5.13
N PRO A 93 12.16 -5.29 -4.78
CA PRO A 93 12.69 -5.19 -3.41
C PRO A 93 12.75 -3.77 -2.85
N HIS A 94 13.04 -2.77 -3.70
CA HIS A 94 13.08 -1.37 -3.29
C HIS A 94 11.70 -0.83 -2.88
N LEU A 95 10.63 -1.24 -3.57
CA LEU A 95 9.26 -0.84 -3.20
C LEU A 95 8.79 -1.56 -1.94
N LEU A 96 9.17 -2.84 -1.79
CA LEU A 96 8.88 -3.60 -0.58
C LEU A 96 9.52 -2.94 0.65
N LEU A 97 10.79 -2.52 0.56
CA LEU A 97 11.46 -1.79 1.63
C LEU A 97 10.76 -0.46 1.96
N SER A 98 10.43 0.34 0.94
CA SER A 98 9.69 1.60 1.15
C SER A 98 8.32 1.39 1.79
N LEU A 99 7.61 0.33 1.37
CA LEU A 99 6.33 -0.08 1.93
C LEU A 99 6.46 -0.48 3.41
N LEU A 100 7.42 -1.34 3.74
CA LEU A 100 7.64 -1.81 5.11
C LEU A 100 8.06 -0.67 6.05
N ASN A 101 8.91 0.24 5.58
CA ASN A 101 9.27 1.45 6.32
C ASN A 101 8.05 2.32 6.60
N ALA A 102 7.19 2.52 5.61
CA ALA A 102 5.96 3.28 5.78
C ALA A 102 4.99 2.61 6.76
N LEU A 103 4.89 1.28 6.71
CA LEU A 103 4.08 0.49 7.62
C LEU A 103 4.57 0.61 9.07
N ASP A 104 5.88 0.55 9.28
CA ASP A 104 6.49 0.67 10.61
C ASP A 104 6.31 2.08 11.19
N GLN A 105 6.61 3.11 10.39
CA GLN A 105 6.57 4.51 10.85
C GLN A 105 5.16 5.12 10.85
N GLY A 106 4.22 4.57 10.08
CA GLY A 106 2.92 5.19 9.79
C GLY A 106 3.04 6.47 8.95
N ALA A 107 4.19 6.67 8.31
CA ALA A 107 4.51 7.83 7.48
C ALA A 107 5.63 7.46 6.50
N PHE A 108 5.76 8.23 5.43
CA PHE A 108 6.90 8.12 4.51
C PHE A 108 7.51 9.49 4.26
N ARG A 109 8.79 9.49 3.89
CA ARG A 109 9.50 10.71 3.52
C ARG A 109 9.67 10.78 2.00
N LEU A 110 9.37 11.95 1.44
CA LEU A 110 9.65 12.27 0.05
C LEU A 110 10.76 13.30 0.02
N GLU A 111 11.92 12.94 -0.53
CA GLU A 111 13.08 13.83 -0.72
C GLU A 111 13.45 13.84 -2.22
N ARG A 112 12.62 14.46 -3.07
CA ARG A 112 12.82 14.46 -4.53
C ARG A 112 12.45 15.79 -5.16
N GLU A 113 13.19 16.18 -6.20
CA GLU A 113 12.88 17.33 -7.08
C GLU A 113 12.68 18.67 -6.34
N GLY A 114 13.39 18.86 -5.21
CA GLY A 114 13.26 20.06 -4.38
C GLY A 114 12.07 20.06 -3.43
N LEU A 115 11.31 18.96 -3.34
CA LEU A 115 10.37 18.68 -2.26
C LEU A 115 11.05 17.81 -1.20
N SER A 116 11.00 18.28 0.04
CA SER A 116 11.29 17.49 1.24
C SER A 116 10.08 17.58 2.16
N GLY A 117 9.49 16.44 2.50
CA GLY A 117 8.33 16.38 3.37
C GLY A 117 8.10 15.00 3.95
N VAL A 118 7.50 14.96 5.13
CA VAL A 118 7.00 13.73 5.75
C VAL A 118 5.49 13.71 5.57
N PHE A 119 4.96 12.60 5.06
CA PHE A 119 3.56 12.42 4.76
C PHE A 119 3.01 11.26 5.58
N GLU A 120 1.85 11.45 6.21
CA GLU A 120 1.18 10.39 6.97
C GLU A 120 0.69 9.29 6.03
N ALA A 121 0.93 8.05 6.46
CA ALA A 121 0.55 6.83 5.77
C ALA A 121 0.33 5.70 6.78
N ASP A 122 -0.50 5.95 7.79
CA ASP A 122 -1.03 4.90 8.66
C ASP A 122 -2.08 4.08 7.91
N PHE A 123 -1.80 2.83 7.58
CA PHE A 123 -2.71 1.95 6.84
C PHE A 123 -2.53 0.49 7.26
N VAL A 124 -3.53 -0.32 6.92
CA VAL A 124 -3.45 -1.78 7.03
C VAL A 124 -2.94 -2.35 5.71
N LEU A 125 -1.86 -3.12 5.75
CA LEU A 125 -1.34 -3.86 4.61
C LEU A 125 -2.05 -5.20 4.45
N LEU A 126 -2.69 -5.44 3.29
CA LEU A 126 -3.20 -6.75 2.92
C LEU A 126 -2.41 -7.28 1.73
N GLY A 127 -1.49 -8.20 2.00
CA GLY A 127 -0.74 -8.90 0.94
C GLY A 127 -1.46 -10.18 0.54
N SER A 128 -1.47 -10.50 -0.75
CA SER A 128 -1.77 -11.84 -1.25
C SER A 128 -0.47 -12.52 -1.71
N MET A 129 -0.41 -13.85 -1.62
CA MET A 129 0.63 -14.62 -2.31
C MET A 129 0.12 -16.00 -2.72
N ASN A 130 0.64 -16.48 -3.84
CA ASN A 130 0.57 -17.87 -4.25
C ASN A 130 1.93 -18.55 -3.96
N PRO A 131 1.99 -19.56 -3.07
CA PRO A 131 3.25 -20.25 -2.77
C PRO A 131 3.93 -20.88 -3.99
N GLU A 132 3.19 -21.17 -5.06
CA GLU A 132 3.74 -21.72 -6.30
C GLU A 132 4.53 -20.69 -7.12
N GLU A 133 4.28 -19.39 -6.93
CA GLU A 133 4.90 -18.31 -7.69
C GLU A 133 6.25 -17.85 -7.12
N GLY A 134 6.65 -18.39 -5.96
CA GLY A 134 7.96 -18.17 -5.36
C GLY A 134 7.91 -17.95 -3.86
N PRO A 135 9.07 -18.02 -3.19
CA PRO A 135 9.19 -17.71 -1.77
C PRO A 135 9.02 -16.20 -1.52
N LEU A 136 8.75 -15.84 -0.27
CA LEU A 136 8.89 -14.45 0.17
C LEU A 136 10.38 -14.05 0.11
N PRO A 137 10.69 -12.82 -0.34
CA PRO A 137 12.05 -12.29 -0.37
C PRO A 137 12.60 -11.95 1.03
#